data_AF-X1V220-F1
#
_entry.id   AF-X1V220-F1
#
_cell.length_a   1.000
_cell.length_b   1.000
_cell.length_c   1.000
_cell.angle_alpha   90.00
_cell.angle_beta   90.00
_cell.angle_gamma   90.00
#
_symmetry.space_group_name_H-M   'P 1'
#
loop_
_entity.id
_entity.type
_entity.pdbx_description
1 polymer ?
#
loop_
_entity_poly.entity_id
_entity_poly.type
_entity_poly.pdbx_seq_one_letter_code
_entity_poly.pdbx_strand_id
1 'polypeptide(L)' 'LSTKGECDMVDITPQVEQQLAEAGISNGVVTVFVAGSTAGVTTIEFEPGLTSDFQDMWQRIIPKKHPL' A
#
# COMPACT_ATOMS: atom_id res chain seq x y z
N LEU A 1 0.39 -6.18 -10.39
CA LEU A 1 0.61 -4.75 -10.07
C LEU A 1 1.98 -4.34 -10.57
N SER A 2 2.10 -3.15 -11.14
CA SER A 2 3.39 -2.54 -11.52
C SER A 2 3.52 -1.24 -10.75
N THR A 3 4.69 -0.95 -10.19
CA THR A 3 4.95 0.25 -9.40
C THR A 3 6.06 1.07 -10.05
N LYS A 4 6.09 2.37 -9.76
CA LYS A 4 7.16 3.28 -10.22
C LYS A 4 8.43 3.20 -9.36
N GLY A 5 8.42 2.42 -8.28
CA GLY A 5 9.46 2.38 -7.26
C GLY A 5 9.36 3.57 -6.29
N GLU A 6 10.35 3.74 -5.42
CA GLU A 6 10.49 4.94 -4.57
C GLU A 6 9.30 5.22 -3.64
N CYS A 7 8.79 4.18 -2.98
CA CYS A 7 7.60 4.25 -2.11
C CYS A 7 6.32 4.69 -2.84
N ASP A 8 6.18 4.31 -4.12
CA ASP A 8 4.92 4.43 -4.86
C ASP A 8 3.78 3.72 -4.10
N MET A 9 2.72 4.47 -3.83
CA MET A 9 1.52 3.98 -3.15
C MET A 9 0.44 3.71 -4.19
N VAL A 10 -0.07 2.48 -4.20
CA VAL A 10 -1.13 2.08 -5.13
C VAL A 10 -2.36 1.69 -4.33
N ASP A 11 -3.48 2.35 -4.60
CA ASP A 11 -4.76 1.94 -4.07
C ASP A 11 -5.19 0.61 -4.70
N ILE A 12 -5.33 -0.41 -3.84
CA ILE A 12 -5.79 -1.75 -4.22
C ILE A 12 -7.21 -2.04 -3.74
N THR A 13 -7.90 -1.05 -3.14
CA THR A 13 -9.26 -1.18 -2.62
C THR A 13 -10.23 -1.68 -3.70
N PRO A 14 -10.25 -1.10 -4.93
CA PRO A 14 -11.16 -1.57 -5.98
C PRO A 14 -10.94 -3.04 -6.36
N GLN A 15 -9.70 -3.49 -6.38
CA GLN A 15 -9.33 -4.87 -6.72
C GLN A 15 -9.76 -5.85 -5.62
N VAL A 16 -9.62 -5.45 -4.35
CA VAL A 16 -10.09 -6.26 -3.21
C VAL A 16 -11.62 -6.35 -3.23
N GLU A 17 -12.32 -5.22 -3.44
CA GLU A 17 -13.78 -5.19 -3.56
C GLU A 17 -14.30 -6.10 -4.68
N GLN A 18 -13.67 -6.05 -5.85
CA GLN A 18 -14.01 -6.93 -6.97
C GLN A 18 -13.87 -8.41 -6.59
N GLN A 19 -12.76 -8.79 -5.96
CA GLN A 19 -12.53 -10.19 -5.55
C GLN A 19 -13.54 -10.66 -4.50
N LEU A 20 -13.97 -9.77 -3.59
CA LEU A 20 -14.98 -10.11 -2.60
C LEU A 20 -16.38 -10.25 -3.21
N ALA A 21 -16.72 -9.39 -4.17
CA ALA A 21 -17.97 -9.51 -4.92
C ALA A 21 -18.05 -10.84 -5.69
N GLU A 22 -16.95 -11.27 -6.30
CA GLU A 22 -16.84 -12.55 -7.01
C GLU A 22 -16.87 -13.76 -6.07
N ALA A 23 -16.32 -13.63 -4.85
CA ALA A 23 -16.28 -14.71 -3.87
C ALA A 23 -17.66 -15.08 -3.29
N GLY A 24 -18.66 -14.19 -3.39
CA GLY A 24 -20.01 -14.44 -2.85
C GLY A 24 -20.07 -14.60 -1.33
N ILE A 25 -19.05 -14.13 -0.61
CA ILE A 25 -18.95 -14.22 0.85
C ILE A 25 -19.66 -13.02 1.46
N SER A 26 -20.64 -13.29 2.33
CA SER A 26 -21.39 -12.23 3.04
C SER A 26 -20.77 -11.86 4.40
N ASN A 27 -20.07 -12.79 5.04
CA ASN A 27 -19.46 -12.61 6.35
C ASN A 27 -18.20 -13.46 6.47
N GLY A 28 -17.10 -12.86 6.91
CA GLY A 28 -15.82 -13.56 7.04
C GLY A 28 -14.66 -12.60 7.29
N VAL A 29 -13.45 -13.11 7.10
CA VAL A 29 -12.20 -12.34 7.23
C VAL A 29 -11.47 -12.39 5.89
N VAL A 30 -10.94 -11.25 5.48
CA VAL A 30 -10.11 -11.11 4.29
C VAL A 30 -8.67 -10.93 4.71
N THR A 31 -7.78 -11.75 4.16
CA THR A 31 -6.33 -11.59 4.38
C THR A 31 -5.73 -11.02 3.11
N VAL A 32 -5.17 -9.81 3.20
CA VAL A 32 -4.38 -9.19 2.14
C VAL A 32 -2.91 -9.35 2.49
N PHE A 33 -2.13 -9.95 1.59
CA PHE A 33 -0.74 -10.32 1.86
C PHE A 33 0.16 -9.98 0.66
N VAL A 34 1.35 -9.44 0.98
CA VAL A 34 2.42 -9.20 0.00
C VAL A 34 3.60 -10.12 0.31
N ALA A 35 3.99 -10.94 -0.67
CA ALA A 35 5.08 -11.90 -0.50
C ALA A 35 6.49 -11.26 -0.56
N GLY A 36 6.60 -10.06 -1.14
CA GLY A 36 7.87 -9.34 -1.27
C GLY A 36 8.31 -8.69 0.04
N SER A 37 9.62 -8.73 0.32
CA SER A 37 10.20 -8.16 1.55
C SER A 37 10.34 -6.64 1.55
N THR A 38 10.28 -6.00 0.38
CA THR A 38 10.46 -4.56 0.19
C THR A 38 9.16 -3.82 -0.12
N ALA A 39 8.03 -4.44 0.18
CA ALA A 39 6.70 -3.85 0.02
C ALA A 39 5.86 -4.11 1.28
N GLY A 40 4.84 -3.29 1.50
CA GLY A 40 3.92 -3.42 2.62
C GLY A 40 2.49 -3.23 2.16
N VAL A 41 1.55 -3.71 2.98
CA VAL A 41 0.12 -3.42 2.85
C VAL A 41 -0.28 -2.63 4.07
N THR A 42 -0.99 -1.53 3.87
CA THR A 42 -1.52 -0.70 4.96
C THR A 42 -2.91 -0.21 4.59
N THR A 43 -3.63 0.30 5.58
CA THR A 43 -4.91 0.96 5.41
C THR A 43 -4.77 2.42 5.82
N ILE A 44 -5.12 3.34 4.94
CA ILE A 44 -5.09 4.78 5.15
C ILE A 44 -6.02 5.47 4.16
N GLU A 45 -6.41 6.71 4.44
CA GLU A 45 -7.08 7.54 3.44
C GLU A 45 -6.16 7.77 2.23
N PHE A 46 -6.66 7.44 1.04
CA PHE A 46 -5.88 7.56 -0.19
C PHE A 46 -6.21 8.87 -0.91
N GLU A 47 -5.54 9.94 -0.48
CA GLU A 47 -5.65 11.25 -1.10
C GLU A 47 -4.27 11.87 -1.42
N PRO A 48 -4.20 12.83 -2.36
CA PRO A 48 -2.92 13.39 -2.80
C PRO A 48 -2.08 14.02 -1.68
N GLY A 49 -2.70 14.63 -0.68
CA GLY A 49 -2.00 15.23 0.47
C GLY A 49 -1.33 14.17 1.32
N LEU A 50 -2.12 13.24 1.85
CA LEU A 50 -1.63 12.19 2.74
C LEU A 50 -0.64 11.22 2.07
N THR A 51 -0.78 10.97 0.76
CA THR A 51 0.21 10.19 0.01
C THR A 51 1.56 10.91 -0.07
N SER A 52 1.57 12.23 -0.24
CA SER A 52 2.79 13.04 -0.17
C SER A 52 3.40 13.05 1.24
N ASP A 53 2.57 13.18 2.28
CA ASP A 53 3.02 13.18 3.67
C ASP A 53 3.72 11.87 4.05
N PHE A 54 3.21 10.73 3.56
CA PHE A 54 3.83 9.42 3.75
C PHE A 54 5.19 9.30 3.05
N GLN A 55 5.29 9.80 1.82
CA GLN A 55 6.56 9.85 1.10
C GLN A 55 7.61 10.68 1.85
N ASP A 56 7.23 11.84 2.36
CA ASP A 56 8.09 12.70 3.17
C ASP A 56 8.49 12.04 4.49
N MET A 57 7.55 11.37 5.17
CA MET A 57 7.83 10.59 6.37
C MET A 57 8.90 9.53 6.07
N TRP A 58 8.71 8.69 5.05
CA TRP A 58 9.67 7.65 4.68
C TRP A 58 11.04 8.21 4.36
N GLN A 59 11.16 9.32 3.65
CA GLN A 59 12.46 9.97 3.40
C GLN A 59 13.17 10.39 4.70
N ARG A 60 12.42 10.77 5.74
CA ARG A 60 12.98 11.15 7.04
C ARG A 60 13.42 9.95 7.87
N ILE A 61 12.61 8.89 7.91
CA ILE A 61 12.85 7.72 8.78
C ILE A 61 13.70 6.63 8.13
N ILE A 62 13.64 6.50 6.80
CA ILE A 62 14.36 5.53 5.98
C ILE A 62 14.97 6.30 4.80
N PRO A 63 15.98 7.15 5.04
CA PRO A 63 16.60 7.93 3.99
C PRO A 63 17.31 7.02 2.98
N LYS A 64 17.20 7.33 1.68
CA LYS A 64 17.87 6.55 0.62
C LYS A 64 19.39 6.48 0.77
N LYS A 65 19.97 7.50 1.40
CA LYS A 65 21.40 7.60 1.68
C LYS A 65 21.56 7.91 3.16
N HIS A 66 22.14 6.97 3.89
CA HIS A 66 22.64 7.27 5.22
C HIS A 66 23.97 8.04 5.06
N PRO A 67 24.15 9.22 5.68
CA PRO A 67 25.47 9.83 5.75
C PRO A 67 26.37 8.89 6.59
N LEU A 68 27.41 8.34 5.97
CA LEU A 68 28.49 7.65 6.68
C LEU A 68 29.32 8.67 7.46
#